data_AF-I0V898-F1
#
_entry.id   AF-I0V898-F1
#
_cell.length_a   1.000
_cell.length_b   1.000
_cell.length_c   1.000
_cell.angle_alpha   90.00
_cell.angle_beta   90.00
_cell.angle_gamma   90.00
#
_symmetry.space_group_name_H-M   'P 1'
#
loop_
_entity.id
_entity.type
_entity.pdbx_description
1 polymer ?
#
loop_
_entity_poly.entity_id
_entity_poly.type
_entity_poly.pdbx_seq_one_letter_code
_entity_poly.pdbx_strand_id
1 'polypeptide(L)' 'MPTVLIASDKFKGSLSAAEVADAVGAGVRSVLPSARVVAVPVADGG' A
#
# COMPACT_ATOMS: atom_id res chain seq x y z
N MET A 1 6.56 8.33 -15.93
CA MET A 1 6.45 8.04 -14.49
C MET A 1 5.58 6.79 -14.33
N PRO A 2 6.10 5.69 -13.79
CA PRO A 2 5.30 4.49 -13.58
C PRO A 2 4.25 4.74 -12.50
N THR A 3 3.12 4.05 -12.65
CA THR A 3 2.04 4.05 -11.66
C THR A 3 2.07 2.71 -10.93
N VAL A 4 2.08 2.75 -9.59
CA VAL A 4 2.04 1.56 -8.73
C VAL A 4 0.70 1.56 -8.01
N LEU A 5 -0.10 0.52 -8.26
CA LEU A 5 -1.32 0.24 -7.51
C LEU A 5 -0.96 -0.67 -6.33
N ILE A 6 -1.29 -0.24 -5.12
CA ILE A 6 -1.14 -1.05 -3.91
C ILE A 6 -2.54 -1.46 -3.46
N ALA A 7 -2.89 -2.72 -3.69
CA ALA A 7 -4.10 -3.34 -3.16
C ALA A 7 -3.70 -4.26 -2.00
N SER A 8 -3.82 -3.76 -0.77
CA SER A 8 -3.40 -4.45 0.45
C SER A 8 -4.57 -4.87 1.31
N ASP A 9 -4.42 -5.99 2.01
CA ASP A 9 -5.29 -6.41 3.11
C ASP A 9 -4.59 -6.20 4.46
N LYS A 10 -5.36 -6.30 5.56
CA LYS A 10 -4.89 -6.16 6.93
C LYS A 10 -3.91 -7.27 7.31
N PHE A 11 -2.91 -6.92 8.11
CA PHE A 11 -2.17 -7.88 8.92
C PHE A 11 -2.94 -8.07 10.23
N LYS A 12 -3.67 -9.18 10.35
CA LYS A 12 -4.58 -9.46 11.48
C LYS A 12 -3.88 -9.27 12.83
N GLY A 13 -4.40 -8.36 13.66
CA GLY A 13 -3.85 -8.04 14.98
C GLY A 13 -2.60 -7.16 14.97
N SER A 14 -2.23 -6.59 13.81
CA SER A 14 -1.03 -5.77 13.65
C SER A 14 -1.34 -4.46 12.90
N LEU A 15 -1.48 -4.52 11.58
CA LEU A 15 -1.71 -3.35 10.73
C LEU A 15 -3.04 -3.47 9.99
N SER A 16 -3.77 -2.37 9.91
CA SER A 16 -4.88 -2.22 8.98
C SER A 16 -4.39 -2.27 7.53
N ALA A 17 -5.30 -2.58 6.59
CA ALA A 17 -5.00 -2.59 5.16
C ALA A 17 -4.43 -1.24 4.67
N ALA A 18 -4.89 -0.12 5.24
CA ALA A 18 -4.38 1.21 4.94
C ALA A 18 -2.94 1.43 5.42
N GLU A 19 -2.62 1.02 6.66
CA GLU A 19 -1.26 1.12 7.20
C GLU A 19 -0.27 0.27 6.41
N VAL A 20 -0.69 -0.91 5.94
CA VAL A 20 0.11 -1.72 5.01
C VAL A 20 0.34 -0.94 3.70
N ALA A 21 -0.70 -0.32 3.13
CA ALA A 21 -0.57 0.44 1.90
C ALA A 21 0.40 1.63 2.04
N ASP A 22 0.34 2.32 3.18
CA ASP A 22 1.21 3.45 3.48
C ASP A 22 2.67 3.02 3.64
N ALA A 23 2.93 1.94 4.38
CA ALA A 23 4.28 1.40 4.56
C ALA A 23 4.90 0.96 3.23
N VAL A 24 4.14 0.23 2.40
CA VAL A 24 4.59 -0.18 1.06
C VAL A 24 4.79 1.05 0.17
N GLY A 25 3.89 2.03 0.23
CA GLY A 25 3.98 3.27 -0.55
C GLY A 25 5.19 4.13 -0.17
N ALA A 26 5.59 4.12 1.11
CA ALA A 26 6.83 4.75 1.55
C ALA A 26 8.06 4.02 1.00
N GLY A 27 8.08 2.69 1.03
CA GLY A 27 9.13 1.87 0.45
C GLY A 27 9.28 2.04 -1.07
N VAL A 28 8.17 2.16 -1.81
CA VAL A 28 8.21 2.46 -3.25
C VAL A 28 8.85 3.82 -3.49
N ARG A 29 8.44 4.85 -2.76
CA ARG A 29 8.95 6.21 -2.96
C ARG A 29 10.40 6.38 -2.50
N SER A 30 10.91 5.54 -1.60
CA SER A 30 12.32 5.60 -1.18
C SER A 30 13.28 5.16 -2.28
N VAL A 31 12.86 4.25 -3.16
CA VAL A 31 13.65 3.76 -4.31
C VAL A 31 13.27 4.49 -5.60
N LEU A 32 12.00 4.83 -5.77
CA LEU A 32 11.47 5.50 -6.95
C LEU A 32 10.63 6.73 -6.57
N PRO A 33 11.28 7.87 -6.25
CA PRO A 33 10.60 9.07 -5.74
C PRO A 33 9.54 9.64 -6.69
N SER A 34 9.67 9.40 -8.00
CA SER A 34 8.75 9.87 -9.04
C SER A 34 7.61 8.90 -9.34
N ALA A 35 7.49 7.79 -8.60
CA ALA A 35 6.37 6.87 -8.78
C ALA A 35 5.05 7.53 -8.35
N ARG A 36 4.01 7.42 -9.20
CA ARG A 36 2.64 7.70 -8.76
C ARG A 36 2.12 6.47 -8.03
N VAL A 37 1.90 6.58 -6.72
CA VAL A 37 1.36 5.48 -5.90
C VAL A 37 -0.12 5.70 -5.66
N VAL A 38 -0.93 4.68 -5.94
CA VAL A 38 -2.37 4.64 -5.67
C VAL A 38 -2.63 3.53 -4.68
N ALA A 39 -3.18 3.87 -3.51
CA ALA A 39 -3.54 2.89 -2.49
C ALA A 39 -5.04 2.55 -2.59
N VAL A 40 -5.35 1.26 -2.60
CA VAL A 40 -6.71 0.72 -2.57
C VAL A 40 -6.74 -0.36 -1.48
N PRO A 41 -6.96 0.00 -0.21
CA PRO A 41 -7.14 -0.99 0.85
C PRO A 41 -8.33 -1.89 0.50
N VAL A 42 -8.13 -3.20 0.56
CA VAL A 42 -9.14 -4.22 0.28
C VAL A 42 -9.40 -5.06 1.53
N ALA A 43 -10.52 -5.78 1.52
CA ALA A 43 -10.86 -6.79 2.52
C ALA A 43 -11.57 -7.95 1.81
N ASP A 44 -11.41 -9.16 2.32
CA ASP A 44 -12.04 -10.38 1.81
C ASP A 44 -13.41 -10.68 2.45
N GLY A 45 -13.87 -9.82 3.36
CA GLY A 45 -15.16 -9.94 4.04
C GLY A 45 -15.12 -10.76 5.35
N GLY A 46 -13.93 -11.13 5.84
CA GLY A 46 -13.73 -11.79 7.14
C GLY A 46 -13.69 -10.87 8.35
#